data_AF-A0A1S8RYN8-F1
#
_entry.id   AF-A0A1S8RYN8-F1
#
_cell.length_a   1.000
_cell.length_b   1.000
_cell.length_c   1.000
_cell.angle_alpha   90.00
_cell.angle_beta   90.00
_cell.angle_gamma   90.00
#
_symmetry.space_group_name_H-M   'P 1'
#
loop_
_entity.id
_entity.type
_entity.pdbx_description
1 polymer ?
#
loop_
_entity_poly.entity_id
_entity_poly.type
_entity_poly.pdbx_seq_one_letter_code
_entity_poly.pdbx_strand_id
1 'polypeptide(L)'
;MKIKVYLAIILIIINTKDKNKVRLVLNDEAQKIILNTKGFMKDLSEELLEFLEYVETSTDYAAKHSKGKLVSSIHKRVQEVKNDISMEVHILKKCEAQSRSYMTLLERDREKIEEGRDEERKLIIIKQYNKGISIEYIAEINEFDVEYVKEVVKNNTSKSNN
;
A
#
# COMPACT_ATOMS: atom_id res chain seq x y z
N MET A 1 -11.96 -9.65 27.14
CA MET A 1 -12.02 -8.79 25.94
C MET A 1 -10.93 -9.27 24.98
N LYS A 2 -11.29 -10.04 23.93
CA LYS A 2 -10.32 -10.64 22.99
C LYS A 2 -10.03 -9.63 21.88
N ILE A 3 -8.90 -8.94 21.95
CA ILE A 3 -8.39 -8.13 20.84
C ILE A 3 -7.90 -9.11 19.79
N LYS A 4 -8.68 -9.27 18.71
CA LYS A 4 -8.24 -9.96 17.48
C LYS A 4 -7.09 -9.15 16.90
N VAL A 5 -5.87 -9.64 17.07
CA VAL A 5 -4.67 -9.06 16.46
C VAL A 5 -4.80 -9.27 14.96
N TYR A 6 -5.05 -8.18 14.24
CA TYR A 6 -4.98 -8.15 12.79
C TYR A 6 -3.60 -8.62 12.34
N LEU A 7 -3.59 -9.43 11.29
CA LEU A 7 -2.42 -9.97 10.60
C LEU A 7 -1.44 -8.82 10.29
N ALA A 8 -0.45 -8.62 11.15
CA ALA A 8 0.53 -7.57 10.97
C ALA A 8 1.62 -8.09 10.02
N ILE A 9 1.47 -7.83 8.72
CA ILE A 9 2.60 -7.86 7.79
C ILE A 9 3.45 -6.64 8.17
N ILE A 10 4.35 -6.82 9.14
CA ILE A 10 5.28 -5.77 9.53
C ILE A 10 6.38 -5.74 8.48
N LEU A 11 6.26 -4.81 7.54
CA LEU A 11 7.31 -4.45 6.60
C LEU A 11 8.42 -3.73 7.38
N ILE A 12 9.43 -4.48 7.82
CA ILE A 12 10.63 -3.90 8.43
C ILE A 12 11.56 -3.47 7.29
N ILE A 13 11.57 -2.17 6.99
CA ILE A 13 12.59 -1.57 6.13
C ILE A 13 13.87 -1.47 6.94
N ILE A 14 14.75 -2.47 6.85
CA ILE A 14 16.10 -2.39 7.42
C ILE A 14 17.03 -1.85 6.33
N ASN A 15 17.59 -0.66 6.57
CA ASN A 15 18.65 -0.11 5.75
C ASN A 15 19.97 -0.81 6.15
N THR A 16 20.37 -1.85 5.41
CA THR A 16 21.67 -2.52 5.65
C THR A 16 22.62 -2.30 4.49
N LYS A 17 23.86 -1.89 4.80
CA LYS A 17 24.98 -1.78 3.85
C LYS A 17 25.61 -3.15 3.49
N ASP A 18 24.85 -4.24 3.43
CA ASP A 18 25.43 -5.57 3.23
C ASP A 18 25.15 -6.15 1.85
N LYS A 19 26.15 -6.85 1.28
CA LYS A 19 26.31 -7.06 -0.17
C LYS A 19 25.59 -8.29 -0.74
N ASN A 20 24.91 -9.13 0.04
CA ASN A 20 24.47 -10.46 -0.43
C ASN A 20 23.01 -10.84 -0.13
N LYS A 21 22.01 -10.04 -0.52
CA LYS A 21 20.61 -10.50 -0.57
C LYS A 21 19.80 -9.78 -1.65
N VAL A 22 18.86 -10.51 -2.27
CA VAL A 22 18.03 -10.10 -3.42
C VAL A 22 17.58 -8.64 -3.28
N ARG A 23 18.15 -7.78 -4.13
CA ARG A 23 17.97 -6.32 -4.07
C ARG A 23 16.72 -5.92 -4.85
N LEU A 24 15.67 -5.51 -4.14
CA LEU A 24 14.63 -4.66 -4.71
C LEU A 24 15.14 -3.22 -4.62
N VAL A 25 15.72 -2.73 -5.71
CA VAL A 25 16.17 -1.35 -5.84
C VAL A 25 14.95 -0.48 -6.07
N LEU A 26 14.68 0.42 -5.13
CA LEU A 26 13.72 1.49 -5.32
C LEU A 26 14.43 2.62 -6.09
N ASN A 27 13.71 3.38 -6.91
CA ASN A 27 14.26 4.45 -7.78
C ASN A 27 14.82 5.68 -7.00
N ASP A 28 15.06 5.54 -5.70
CA ASP A 28 15.52 6.55 -4.75
C ASP A 28 16.82 6.13 -4.02
N GLU A 29 17.62 5.23 -4.61
CA GLU A 29 18.85 4.66 -4.04
C GLU A 29 18.66 3.81 -2.77
N ALA A 30 17.43 3.63 -2.29
CA ALA A 30 17.14 2.82 -1.11
C ALA A 30 17.06 1.32 -1.44
N GLN A 31 17.57 0.50 -0.52
CA GLN A 31 17.44 -0.97 -0.60
C GLN A 31 16.32 -1.44 0.33
N LYS A 32 15.37 -2.19 -0.24
CA LYS A 32 14.25 -2.77 0.51
C LYS A 32 14.54 -4.23 0.86
N ILE A 33 14.55 -4.55 2.16
CA ILE A 33 14.63 -5.91 2.68
C ILE A 33 13.23 -6.30 3.16
N ILE A 34 12.78 -7.50 2.77
CA ILE A 34 11.52 -8.07 3.24
C ILE A 34 11.89 -9.27 4.11
N LEU A 35 11.49 -9.22 5.38
CA LEU A 35 11.66 -10.31 6.34
C LEU A 35 10.28 -10.87 6.67
N ASN A 36 10.16 -12.21 6.67
CA ASN A 36 8.96 -12.91 7.09
C ASN A 36 9.17 -13.45 8.50
N THR A 37 8.17 -13.31 9.37
CA THR A 37 8.22 -13.90 10.74
C THR A 37 8.08 -15.41 10.73
N LYS A 38 7.51 -15.97 9.65
CA LYS A 38 7.39 -17.41 9.40
C LYS A 38 8.26 -17.83 8.22
N GLY A 39 9.05 -18.87 8.43
CA GLY A 39 9.88 -19.47 7.41
C GLY A 39 10.46 -20.80 7.86
N PHE A 40 10.77 -21.66 6.90
CA PHE A 40 11.39 -22.96 7.18
C PHE A 40 12.93 -22.88 7.15
N MET A 41 13.48 -21.83 6.55
CA MET A 41 14.93 -21.62 6.45
C MET A 41 15.42 -20.81 7.65
N LYS A 42 16.34 -21.39 8.43
CA LYS A 42 16.97 -20.76 9.60
C LYS A 42 18.31 -20.11 9.23
N ASP A 43 18.30 -19.32 8.16
CA ASP A 43 19.52 -18.71 7.58
C ASP A 43 19.83 -17.33 8.19
N LEU A 44 19.19 -17.00 9.30
CA LEU A 44 19.34 -15.72 10.00
C LEU A 44 19.99 -15.96 11.36
N SER A 45 20.60 -14.92 11.92
CA SER A 45 21.15 -14.99 13.27
C SER A 45 20.06 -15.30 14.29
N GLU A 46 20.43 -16.00 15.36
CA GLU A 46 19.52 -16.37 16.45
C GLU A 46 18.82 -15.13 17.05
N GLU A 47 19.55 -14.04 17.24
CA GLU A 47 19.00 -12.76 17.73
C GLU A 47 17.96 -12.15 16.76
N LEU A 48 18.12 -12.33 15.45
CA LEU A 48 17.15 -11.85 14.46
C LEU A 48 15.91 -12.75 14.39
N LEU A 49 16.08 -14.07 14.56
CA LEU A 49 14.96 -15.02 14.64
C LEU A 49 14.11 -14.76 15.88
N GLU A 50 14.73 -14.56 17.04
CA GLU A 50 14.05 -14.19 18.29
C GLU A 50 13.30 -12.86 18.14
N PHE A 51 13.90 -11.89 17.46
CA PHE A 51 13.22 -10.63 17.15
C PHE A 51 11.99 -10.83 16.27
N LEU A 52 12.09 -11.63 15.21
CA LEU A 52 10.94 -11.94 14.35
C LEU A 52 9.82 -12.67 15.11
N GLU A 53 10.16 -13.60 15.99
CA GLU A 53 9.21 -14.28 16.88
C GLU A 53 8.54 -13.32 17.87
N TYR A 54 9.30 -12.39 18.43
CA TYR A 54 8.78 -11.32 19.28
C TYR A 54 7.88 -10.36 18.50
N VAL A 55 8.21 -10.00 17.26
CA VAL A 55 7.36 -9.16 16.41
C VAL A 55 6.02 -9.86 16.13
N GLU A 56 6.02 -11.17 15.93
CA GLU A 56 4.80 -11.94 15.72
C GLU A 56 3.91 -12.03 16.97
N THR A 57 4.50 -12.29 18.14
CA THR A 57 3.74 -12.61 19.36
C THR A 57 3.61 -11.43 20.32
N SER A 58 4.61 -10.55 20.36
CA SER A 58 4.72 -9.36 21.22
C SER A 58 4.42 -9.63 22.70
N THR A 59 4.75 -10.83 23.19
CA THR A 59 4.44 -11.26 24.56
C THR A 59 5.61 -11.05 25.51
N ASP A 60 5.30 -10.85 26.80
CA ASP A 60 6.29 -10.86 27.87
C ASP A 60 7.05 -12.20 27.94
N TYR A 61 6.40 -13.30 27.55
CA TYR A 61 7.02 -14.62 27.46
C TYR A 61 8.15 -14.62 26.43
N ALA A 62 7.87 -14.19 25.20
CA ALA A 62 8.87 -14.09 24.13
C ALA A 62 10.02 -13.15 24.53
N ALA A 63 9.71 -12.04 25.20
CA ALA A 63 10.74 -11.11 25.69
C ALA A 63 11.65 -11.73 26.77
N LYS A 64 11.08 -12.48 27.72
CA LYS A 64 11.84 -13.13 28.79
C LYS A 64 12.66 -14.33 28.33
N HIS A 65 12.21 -15.03 27.30
CA HIS A 65 12.88 -16.22 26.76
C HIS A 65 13.87 -15.87 25.63
N SER A 66 13.90 -14.62 25.17
CA SER A 66 14.93 -14.14 24.26
C SER A 66 16.31 -14.17 24.92
N LYS A 67 17.32 -14.66 24.19
CA LYS A 67 18.72 -14.69 24.62
C LYS A 67 19.43 -13.40 24.24
N GLY A 68 18.98 -12.73 23.18
CA GLY A 68 19.53 -11.47 22.69
C GLY A 68 19.15 -10.25 23.53
N LYS A 69 19.97 -9.20 23.45
CA LYS A 69 19.67 -7.92 24.12
C LYS A 69 18.63 -7.10 23.36
N LEU A 70 18.52 -7.32 22.05
CA LEU A 70 17.64 -6.57 21.16
C LEU A 70 16.17 -6.65 21.61
N VAL A 71 15.63 -7.86 21.73
CA VAL A 71 14.23 -8.09 22.10
C VAL A 71 13.91 -7.55 23.49
N SER A 72 14.76 -7.83 24.47
CA SER A 72 14.60 -7.31 25.84
C SER A 72 14.57 -5.77 25.88
N SER A 73 15.45 -5.12 25.12
CA SER A 73 15.53 -3.65 25.06
C SER A 73 14.31 -3.04 24.37
N ILE A 74 13.86 -3.64 23.26
CA ILE A 74 12.64 -3.23 22.57
C ILE A 74 11.43 -3.41 23.49
N HIS A 75 11.32 -4.56 24.16
CA HIS A 75 10.22 -4.86 25.07
C HIS A 75 10.16 -3.85 26.22
N LYS A 76 11.30 -3.53 26.83
CA LYS A 76 11.38 -2.48 27.85
C LYS A 76 10.87 -1.14 27.33
N ARG A 77 11.29 -0.74 26.12
CA ARG A 77 10.83 0.52 25.52
C ARG A 77 9.33 0.50 25.23
N VAL A 78 8.78 -0.63 24.81
CA VAL A 78 7.33 -0.80 24.62
C VAL A 78 6.58 -0.63 25.94
N GLN A 79 7.09 -1.17 27.04
CA GLN A 79 6.48 -1.00 28.37
C GLN A 79 6.56 0.45 28.85
N GLU A 80 7.69 1.13 28.65
CA GLU A 80 7.82 2.57 28.96
C GLU A 80 6.80 3.42 28.20
N VAL A 81 6.61 3.13 26.91
CA VAL A 81 5.63 3.82 26.06
C VAL A 81 4.20 3.55 26.54
N LYS A 82 3.86 2.30 26.89
CA LYS A 82 2.53 1.95 27.40
C LYS A 82 2.21 2.62 28.73
N ASN A 83 3.22 2.88 29.54
CA ASN A 83 3.05 3.54 30.84
C ASN A 83 3.06 5.08 30.72
N ASP A 84 3.39 5.63 29.55
CA ASP A 84 3.37 7.06 29.27
C ASP A 84 2.24 7.41 28.30
N ILE A 85 1.13 7.89 28.87
CA ILE A 85 -0.07 8.31 28.15
C ILE A 85 0.25 9.35 27.05
N SER A 86 1.21 10.26 27.29
CA SER A 86 1.57 11.30 26.32
C SER A 86 2.20 10.69 25.07
N MET A 87 3.10 9.72 25.25
CA MET A 87 3.71 9.01 24.13
C MET A 87 2.72 8.08 23.41
N GLU A 88 1.81 7.44 24.14
CA GLU A 88 0.74 6.65 23.53
C GLU A 88 -0.13 7.49 22.60
N VAL A 89 -0.58 8.68 23.05
CA VAL A 89 -1.34 9.63 22.24
C VAL A 89 -0.54 10.10 21.03
N HIS A 90 0.77 10.34 21.18
CA HIS A 90 1.62 10.74 20.06
C HIS A 90 1.72 9.63 19.00
N ILE A 91 1.89 8.37 19.42
CA ILE A 91 1.97 7.23 18.51
C ILE A 91 0.64 7.02 17.77
N LEU A 92 -0.50 7.13 18.47
CA LEU A 92 -1.80 7.00 17.85
C LEU A 92 -2.00 8.05 16.73
N LYS A 93 -1.69 9.32 17.03
CA LYS A 93 -1.75 10.41 16.03
C LYS A 93 -0.85 10.12 14.82
N LYS A 94 0.35 9.59 15.04
CA LYS A 94 1.27 9.24 13.96
C LYS A 94 0.75 8.08 13.11
N CYS A 95 0.19 7.04 13.75
CA CYS A 95 -0.45 5.92 13.06
C CYS A 95 -1.67 6.36 12.23
N GLU A 96 -2.50 7.25 12.77
CA GLU A 96 -3.64 7.83 12.05
C GLU A 96 -3.18 8.63 10.83
N ALA A 97 -2.16 9.48 10.98
CA ALA A 97 -1.60 10.25 9.88
C ALA A 97 -1.04 9.33 8.77
N GLN A 98 -0.28 8.30 9.14
CA GLN A 98 0.26 7.32 8.21
C GLN A 98 -0.85 6.55 7.48
N SER A 99 -1.88 6.12 8.21
CA SER A 99 -3.02 5.40 7.63
C SER A 99 -3.79 6.28 6.64
N ARG A 100 -3.99 7.56 6.97
CA ARG A 100 -4.63 8.53 6.08
C ARG A 100 -3.84 8.72 4.80
N SER A 101 -2.52 8.91 4.90
CA SER A 101 -1.65 9.04 3.72
C SER A 101 -1.71 7.81 2.82
N TYR A 102 -1.70 6.61 3.40
CA TYR A 102 -1.80 5.37 2.63
C TYR A 102 -3.16 5.23 1.93
N MET A 103 -4.26 5.53 2.61
CA MET A 103 -5.60 5.54 2.01
C MET A 103 -5.68 6.51 0.84
N THR A 104 -5.19 7.74 1.00
CA THR A 104 -5.15 8.73 -0.08
C THR A 104 -4.31 8.26 -1.26
N LEU A 105 -3.18 7.58 -1.04
CA LEU A 105 -2.40 7.01 -2.15
C LEU A 105 -3.19 5.95 -2.91
N LEU A 106 -3.88 5.05 -2.20
CA LEU A 106 -4.71 4.02 -2.83
C LEU A 106 -5.90 4.60 -3.59
N GLU A 107 -6.53 5.64 -3.06
CA GLU A 107 -7.62 6.37 -3.74
C GLU A 107 -7.09 7.00 -5.03
N ARG A 108 -5.95 7.68 -4.98
CA ARG A 108 -5.32 8.27 -6.17
C ARG A 108 -4.94 7.24 -7.23
N ASP A 109 -4.44 6.08 -6.81
CA ASP A 109 -4.10 5.01 -7.75
C ASP A 109 -5.36 4.41 -8.39
N ARG A 110 -6.47 4.29 -7.63
CA ARG A 110 -7.77 3.88 -8.18
C ARG A 110 -8.34 4.91 -9.15
N GLU A 111 -8.29 6.20 -8.78
CA GLU A 111 -8.73 7.30 -9.64
C GLU A 111 -7.98 7.29 -10.96
N LYS A 112 -6.66 7.18 -10.95
CA LYS A 112 -5.84 7.10 -12.18
C LYS A 112 -6.18 5.91 -13.07
N ILE A 113 -6.50 4.76 -12.48
CA ILE A 113 -6.92 3.57 -13.24
C ILE A 113 -8.28 3.83 -13.91
N GLU A 114 -9.22 4.45 -13.19
CA GLU A 114 -10.54 4.77 -13.74
C GLU A 114 -10.48 5.89 -14.78
N GLU A 115 -9.65 6.93 -14.56
CA GLU A 115 -9.36 7.97 -15.54
C GLU A 115 -8.82 7.37 -16.85
N GLY A 116 -7.84 6.46 -16.76
CA GLY A 116 -7.30 5.78 -17.95
C GLY A 116 -8.36 4.96 -18.70
N ARG A 117 -9.28 4.31 -17.98
CA ARG A 117 -10.40 3.58 -18.59
C ARG A 117 -11.40 4.52 -19.26
N ASP A 118 -11.72 5.64 -18.61
CA ASP A 118 -12.63 6.64 -19.16
C ASP A 118 -12.04 7.34 -20.40
N GLU A 119 -10.73 7.62 -20.38
CA GLU A 119 -10.00 8.11 -21.55
C GLU A 119 -10.05 7.10 -22.72
N GLU A 120 -9.84 5.81 -22.45
CA GLU A 120 -9.96 4.76 -23.47
C GLU A 120 -11.37 4.69 -24.07
N ARG A 121 -12.41 4.74 -23.23
CA ARG A 121 -13.82 4.79 -23.68
C ARG A 121 -14.08 6.00 -24.57
N LYS A 122 -13.61 7.18 -24.16
CA LYS A 122 -13.73 8.42 -24.95
C LYS A 122 -13.05 8.30 -26.30
N LEU A 123 -11.85 7.74 -26.36
CA LEU A 123 -11.12 7.52 -27.61
C LEU A 123 -11.87 6.58 -28.56
N ILE A 124 -12.44 5.49 -28.03
CA ILE A 124 -13.23 4.53 -28.80
C ILE A 124 -14.48 5.19 -29.38
N ILE A 125 -15.20 6.01 -28.61
CA ILE A 125 -16.36 6.78 -29.05
C ILE A 125 -15.98 7.73 -30.18
N ILE A 126 -14.96 8.57 -29.97
CA ILE A 126 -14.51 9.56 -30.95
C ILE A 126 -14.08 8.87 -32.26
N LYS A 127 -13.33 7.77 -32.16
CA LYS A 127 -12.86 7.00 -33.32
C LYS A 127 -14.02 6.41 -34.13
N GLN A 128 -15.09 5.94 -33.47
CA GLN A 128 -16.26 5.38 -34.15
C GLN A 128 -17.12 6.48 -34.77
N TYR A 129 -17.34 7.58 -34.04
CA TYR A 129 -18.10 8.72 -34.53
C TYR A 129 -17.44 9.34 -35.77
N ASN A 130 -16.11 9.51 -35.75
CA ASN A 130 -15.35 10.01 -36.90
C ASN A 130 -15.41 9.10 -38.14
N LYS A 131 -15.83 7.84 -37.98
CA LYS A 131 -16.10 6.92 -39.10
C LYS A 131 -17.53 7.04 -39.65
N GLY A 132 -18.34 7.98 -39.14
CA GLY A 132 -19.72 8.19 -39.56
C GLY A 132 -20.74 7.26 -38.90
N ILE A 133 -20.37 6.59 -37.80
CA ILE A 133 -21.27 5.73 -37.05
C ILE A 133 -22.21 6.60 -36.19
N SER A 134 -23.51 6.28 -36.16
CA SER A 134 -24.50 7.04 -35.39
C SER A 134 -24.27 6.88 -33.88
N ILE A 135 -24.66 7.91 -33.11
CA ILE A 135 -24.47 7.96 -31.66
C ILE A 135 -25.22 6.81 -30.97
N GLU A 136 -26.44 6.53 -31.42
CA GLU A 136 -27.29 5.47 -30.87
C GLU A 136 -26.65 4.10 -31.07
N TYR A 137 -26.05 3.85 -32.24
CA TYR A 137 -25.40 2.58 -32.55
C TYR A 137 -24.06 2.42 -31.82
N ILE A 138 -23.30 3.51 -31.64
CA ILE A 138 -22.08 3.50 -30.81
C ILE A 138 -22.42 3.14 -29.36
N ALA A 139 -23.47 3.74 -28.81
CA ALA A 139 -23.94 3.44 -27.47
C ALA A 139 -24.34 1.96 -27.32
N GLU A 140 -25.12 1.44 -28.28
CA GLU A 140 -25.57 0.06 -28.28
C GLU A 140 -24.41 -0.95 -28.37
N ILE A 141 -23.52 -0.82 -29.37
CA ILE A 141 -22.47 -1.83 -29.61
C ILE A 141 -21.35 -1.83 -28.56
N ASN A 142 -21.18 -0.72 -27.83
CA ASN A 142 -20.17 -0.60 -26.77
C ASN A 142 -20.78 -0.63 -25.36
N GLU A 143 -22.10 -0.88 -25.24
CA GLU A 143 -22.85 -0.90 -23.98
C GLU A 143 -22.65 0.39 -23.16
N PHE A 144 -22.60 1.54 -23.84
CA PHE A 144 -22.51 2.85 -23.21
C PHE A 144 -23.89 3.49 -23.07
N ASP A 145 -24.00 4.40 -22.10
CA ASP A 145 -25.15 5.29 -22.02
C ASP A 145 -25.16 6.26 -23.21
N VAL A 146 -26.33 6.43 -23.84
CA VAL A 146 -26.49 7.27 -25.03
C VAL A 146 -26.13 8.74 -24.72
N GLU A 147 -26.47 9.22 -23.52
CA GLU A 147 -26.18 10.59 -23.11
C GLU A 147 -24.68 10.80 -22.90
N TYR A 148 -23.99 9.83 -22.29
CA TYR A 148 -22.53 9.84 -22.19
C TYR A 148 -21.85 9.93 -23.57
N VAL A 149 -22.29 9.15 -24.56
CA VAL A 149 -21.73 9.21 -25.92
C VAL A 149 -21.97 10.58 -26.56
N LYS A 150 -23.16 11.16 -26.40
CA LYS A 150 -23.46 12.53 -26.88
C LYS A 150 -22.54 13.57 -26.27
N GLU A 151 -22.33 13.51 -24.95
CA GLU A 151 -21.45 14.45 -24.24
C GLU A 151 -20.00 14.38 -24.75
N VAL A 152 -19.47 13.16 -24.93
CA VAL A 152 -18.11 12.96 -25.44
C VAL A 152 -17.93 13.55 -26.83
N VAL A 153 -18.88 13.29 -27.74
CA VAL A 153 -18.85 13.84 -29.10
C VAL A 153 -18.96 15.37 -29.10
N LYS A 154 -19.89 15.93 -28.32
CA LYS A 154 -20.09 17.39 -28.19
C LYS A 154 -18.84 18.09 -27.65
N ASN A 155 -18.16 17.50 -26.67
CA ASN A 155 -16.93 18.04 -26.09
C ASN A 155 -15.73 17.94 -27.04
N ASN A 156 -15.74 16.99 -27.98
CA ASN A 156 -14.71 16.86 -29.00
C ASN A 156 -14.88 17.90 -30.12
N THR A 157 -16.10 18.12 -30.60
CA THR A 157 -16.38 19.09 -31.68
C THR A 157 -16.14 20.53 -31.23
N SER A 158 -16.40 20.86 -29.96
CA SER A 158 -16.10 22.20 -29.41
C SER A 158 -14.60 22.47 -29.26
N LYS A 159 -13.78 21.44 -29.01
CA LYS A 159 -12.30 21.55 -28.96
C LYS A 159 -11.66 21.69 -30.35
N SER A 160 -12.29 21.18 -31.41
CA SER A 160 -11.77 21.30 -32.78
C SER A 160 -12.07 22.65 -33.43
N ASN A 161 -12.96 23.46 -32.83
CA ASN A 161 -13.43 24.73 -33.38
C ASN A 161 -12.82 25.97 -32.69
N ASN A 162 -11.86 25.77 -31.77
CA ASN A 162 -11.05 26.80 -31.11
C ASN A 162 -9.58 26.59 -31.44
#